data_AF-A0A2E7SS45-F1
#
_entry.id   AF-A0A2E7SS45-F1
#
_cell.length_a   1.000
_cell.length_b   1.000
_cell.length_c   1.000
_cell.angle_alpha   90.00
_cell.angle_beta   90.00
_cell.angle_gamma   90.00
#
_symmetry.space_group_name_H-M   'P 1'
#
loop_
_entity.id
_entity.type
_entity.pdbx_description
1 polymer ?
#
loop_
_entity_poly.entity_id
_entity_poly.type
_entity_poly.pdbx_seq_one_letter_code
_entity_poly.pdbx_strand_id
1 'polypeptide(L)' 'MSEPRPKVVVFDLGKVLVDFDYSIAVRRFAERSEAGLERVQELVNSPIQFDYESGLITTDEFFAAVRDGAGFRGDRAEFV' A
#
# COMPACT_ATOMS: atom_id res chain seq x y z
N MET A 1 -42.35 -18.83 -7.74
CA MET A 1 -41.48 -18.21 -8.77
C MET A 1 -40.05 -18.38 -8.28
N SER A 2 -39.14 -18.92 -9.10
CA SER A 2 -37.74 -19.07 -8.67
C SER A 2 -37.03 -17.73 -8.84
N GLU A 3 -36.29 -17.27 -7.83
CA GLU A 3 -35.48 -16.08 -7.96
C GLU A 3 -34.37 -16.27 -9.00
N PRO A 4 -34.03 -15.22 -9.78
CA PRO A 4 -32.97 -15.29 -10.76
C PRO A 4 -31.62 -15.49 -10.06
N ARG A 5 -30.92 -16.58 -10.41
CA ARG A 5 -29.58 -16.85 -9.88
C ARG A 5 -28.53 -16.00 -10.60
N PRO A 6 -27.59 -15.36 -9.88
CA PRO A 6 -26.50 -14.62 -10.50
C PRO A 6 -25.61 -15.55 -11.30
N LYS A 7 -25.20 -15.12 -12.51
CA LYS A 7 -24.32 -15.87 -13.41
C LYS A 7 -22.83 -15.65 -13.12
N VAL A 8 -22.51 -14.52 -12.48
CA VAL A 8 -21.16 -14.11 -12.13
C VAL A 8 -21.21 -13.50 -10.74
N VAL A 9 -20.20 -13.82 -9.93
CA VAL A 9 -19.95 -13.19 -8.64
C VAL A 9 -18.50 -12.72 -8.66
N VAL A 10 -18.28 -11.45 -8.31
CA VAL A 10 -16.96 -10.83 -8.25
C VAL A 10 -16.68 -10.53 -6.79
N PHE A 11 -15.48 -10.88 -6.34
CA PHE A 11 -14.99 -10.57 -5.00
C PHE A 11 -13.78 -9.66 -5.13
N ASP A 12 -13.72 -8.64 -4.30
CA ASP A 12 -12.46 -7.97 -4.02
C ASP A 12 -11.51 -8.96 -3.32
N LEU A 13 -10.20 -8.70 -3.37
CA LEU A 13 -9.22 -9.52 -2.70
C LEU A 13 -9.13 -9.13 -1.22
N GLY A 14 -8.81 -7.86 -0.98
CA GLY A 14 -8.45 -7.35 0.32
C GLY A 14 -9.65 -7.26 1.26
N LYS A 15 -9.52 -7.76 2.50
CA LYS A 15 -10.57 -7.79 3.53
C LYS A 15 -11.86 -8.52 3.12
N VAL A 16 -11.87 -9.18 1.96
CA VAL A 16 -12.98 -10.00 1.46
C VAL A 16 -12.55 -11.45 1.35
N LEU A 17 -11.50 -11.72 0.57
CA LEU A 17 -10.94 -13.07 0.42
C LEU A 17 -9.73 -13.31 1.33
N VAL A 18 -8.99 -12.26 1.66
CA VAL A 18 -7.82 -12.32 2.55
C VAL A 18 -7.87 -11.25 3.62
N ASP A 19 -7.43 -11.60 4.82
CA ASP A 19 -7.17 -10.61 5.86
C ASP A 19 -5.74 -10.08 5.72
N PHE A 20 -5.58 -8.76 5.57
CA PHE A 20 -4.29 -8.10 5.45
C PHE A 20 -4.21 -6.92 6.43
N ASP A 21 -3.09 -6.74 7.13
CA ASP A 21 -2.90 -5.62 8.05
C ASP A 21 -1.78 -4.69 7.59
N TYR A 22 -2.18 -3.58 6.98
CA TYR A 22 -1.25 -2.58 6.45
C TYR A 22 -0.44 -1.88 7.55
N SER A 23 -0.90 -1.92 8.81
CA SER A 23 -0.19 -1.33 9.93
C SER A 23 1.14 -2.04 10.21
N ILE A 24 1.28 -3.32 9.82
CA ILE A 24 2.53 -4.07 9.94
C ILE A 24 3.61 -3.46 9.04
N ALA A 25 3.28 -3.19 7.77
CA ALA A 25 4.20 -2.58 6.82
C ALA A 25 4.58 -1.15 7.23
N VAL A 26 3.58 -0.35 7.62
CA VAL A 26 3.79 1.03 8.10
C VAL A 26 4.71 1.08 9.32
N ARG A 27 4.54 0.17 10.30
CA ARG A 27 5.44 0.08 11.47
C ARG A 27 6.88 -0.27 11.09
N ARG A 28 7.07 -1.34 10.29
CA ARG A 28 8.41 -1.77 9.84
C ARG A 28 9.13 -0.70 9.05
N PHE A 29 8.39 0.03 8.22
CA PHE A 29 8.93 1.13 7.45
C PHE A 29 9.31 2.32 8.35
N ALA A 30 8.44 2.70 9.29
CA ALA A 30 8.71 3.77 10.24
C ALA A 30 9.92 3.49 11.16
N GLU A 31 10.10 2.25 11.63
CA GLU A 31 11.28 1.84 12.43
C GLU A 31 12.63 2.10 11.72
N ARG A 32 12.60 2.18 10.39
CA ARG A 32 13.77 2.36 9.52
C ARG A 32 13.79 3.71 8.81
N SER A 33 12.87 4.60 9.19
CA SER A 33 12.71 5.93 8.62
C SER A 33 13.10 6.98 9.65
N GLU A 34 13.55 8.14 9.16
CA GLU A 34 13.70 9.31 10.03
C GLU A 34 12.34 9.89 10.41
N ALA A 35 11.37 9.76 9.51
CA ALA A 35 9.98 10.07 9.76
C ALA A 35 9.37 9.10 10.78
N GLY A 36 8.68 9.66 11.78
CA GLY A 36 7.88 8.88 12.73
C GLY A 36 6.67 8.20 12.08
N LEU A 37 6.04 7.29 12.82
CA LEU A 37 4.92 6.45 12.36
C LEU A 37 3.80 7.25 11.68
N GLU A 38 3.38 8.36 12.28
CA GLU A 38 2.31 9.21 11.77
C GLU A 38 2.65 9.79 10.38
N ARG A 39 3.88 10.28 10.22
CA ARG A 39 4.32 10.88 8.96
C ARG A 39 4.46 9.84 7.86
N VAL A 40 4.92 8.64 8.19
CA VAL A 40 4.91 7.51 7.26
C VAL A 40 3.49 7.16 6.83
N GLN A 41 2.56 7.10 7.79
CA GLN A 41 1.17 6.78 7.50
C GLN A 41 0.53 7.81 6.55
N GLU A 42 0.80 9.09 6.75
CA GLU A 42 0.36 10.16 5.83
C GLU A 42 0.92 9.99 4.42
N LEU A 43 2.20 9.65 4.30
CA LEU A 43 2.88 9.46 3.01
C LEU A 43 2.26 8.30 2.22
N VAL A 44 2.01 7.19 2.91
CA VAL A 44 1.36 6.02 2.32
C VAL A 44 -0.09 6.34 1.92
N ASN A 45 -0.80 7.16 2.69
CA ASN A 45 -2.17 7.57 2.37
C ASN A 45 -2.25 8.78 1.43
N SER A 46 -1.11 9.24 0.89
CA SER A 46 -1.05 10.40 0.01
C SER A 46 -1.45 10.03 -1.43
N PRO A 47 -1.66 11.02 -2.33
CA PRO A 47 -2.03 10.76 -3.72
C PRO A 47 -1.08 9.81 -4.47
N ILE A 48 0.16 9.65 -4.00
CA ILE A 48 1.14 8.76 -4.63
C ILE A 48 0.72 7.28 -4.62
N GLN A 49 -0.07 6.86 -3.62
CA GLN A 49 -0.62 5.50 -3.58
C GLN A 49 -1.64 5.30 -4.69
N PHE A 50 -2.49 6.30 -4.94
CA PHE A 50 -3.45 6.26 -6.03
C PHE A 50 -2.75 6.20 -7.39
N ASP A 51 -1.72 7.02 -7.59
CA ASP A 51 -0.93 7.01 -8.83
C ASP A 51 -0.26 5.65 -9.07
N TYR A 52 0.20 4.99 -8.00
CA TYR A 52 0.78 3.65 -8.09
C TYR A 52 -0.27 2.57 -8.40
N GLU A 53 -1.39 2.55 -7.66
CA GLU A 53 -2.46 1.55 -7.83
C GLU A 53 -3.17 1.66 -9.18
N SER A 54 -3.21 2.87 -9.76
CA SER A 54 -3.73 3.12 -11.11
C SER A 54 -2.72 2.85 -12.22
N GLY A 55 -1.46 2.56 -11.88
CA GLY A 55 -0.38 2.29 -12.84
C GLY A 55 0.16 3.54 -13.54
N LEU A 56 -0.09 4.74 -12.99
CA LEU A 56 0.44 6.01 -13.51
C LEU A 56 1.94 6.16 -13.21
N ILE A 57 2.43 5.54 -12.13
CA ILE A 57 3.85 5.47 -11.78
C ILE A 57 4.30 4.03 -11.59
N THR A 58 5.57 3.79 -11.83
CA THR A 58 6.22 2.51 -11.60
C THR A 58 6.45 2.27 -10.10
N THR A 59 6.69 1.01 -9.75
CA THR A 59 7.07 0.62 -8.40
C THR A 59 8.36 1.29 -7.93
N ASP A 60 9.32 1.55 -8.84
CA ASP A 60 10.58 2.20 -8.50
C ASP A 60 10.39 3.70 -8.22
N GLU A 61 9.52 4.37 -8.96
CA GLU A 61 9.13 5.77 -8.73
C GLU A 61 8.37 5.92 -7.40
N PHE A 62 7.41 5.01 -7.14
CA PHE A 62 6.71 4.96 -5.86
C PHE A 62 7.70 4.77 -4.70
N PHE A 63 8.60 3.79 -4.81
CA PHE A 63 9.61 3.52 -3.78
C PHE A 63 10.51 4.73 -3.55
N ALA A 64 11.04 5.36 -4.61
CA ALA A 64 11.92 6.51 -4.48
C ALA A 64 11.23 7.67 -3.74
N ALA A 65 9.99 7.99 -4.10
CA ALA A 65 9.25 9.07 -3.49
C ALA A 65 8.88 8.80 -2.02
N VAL A 66 8.49 7.56 -1.68
CA VAL A 66 8.19 7.20 -0.29
C VAL A 66 9.48 7.16 0.55
N ARG A 67 10.58 6.64 -0.01
CA ARG A 67 11.90 6.63 0.62
C ARG A 67 12.37 8.06 0.94
N ASP A 68 12.33 8.93 -0.05
CA ASP A 68 12.82 10.31 0.07
C ASP A 68 11.90 11.12 0.99
N GLY A 69 10.57 10.92 0.91
CA GLY A 69 9.60 11.59 1.77
C GLY A 69 9.66 11.18 3.24
N ALA A 70 10.06 9.94 3.54
CA ALA A 70 10.18 9.42 4.90
C ALA A 70 11.61 9.42 5.47
N GLY A 71 12.63 9.65 4.63
CA GLY A 71 14.02 9.44 5.02
C GLY A 71 14.31 7.97 5.35
N PHE A 72 13.76 7.03 4.57
CA PHE A 72 13.98 5.60 4.78
C PHE A 72 15.41 5.20 4.43
N ARG A 73 16.05 4.44 5.31
CA ARG A 73 17.49 4.11 5.22
C ARG A 73 17.78 2.72 4.63
N GLY A 74 16.80 2.08 3.99
CA GLY A 74 16.95 0.79 3.32
C GLY A 74 16.91 0.88 1.79
N ASP A 75 17.19 -0.24 1.14
CA ASP A 75 17.10 -0.37 -0.31
C ASP A 75 15.73 -0.93 -0.77
N ARG A 76 15.58 -1.11 -2.09
CA ARG A 76 14.34 -1.61 -2.70
C ARG A 76 14.05 -3.06 -2.31
N ALA A 77 15.06 -3.90 -2.11
CA ALA A 77 14.88 -5.30 -1.73
C ALA A 77 14.43 -5.43 -0.26
N GLU A 78 14.82 -4.47 0.56
CA GLU A 78 14.41 -4.35 1.96
C GLU A 78 13.02 -3.72 2.14
N PHE A 79 12.47 -3.14 1.07
CA PHE A 79 11.11 -2.62 0.99
C PHE A 79 10.13 -3.75 0.60
N VAL A 80 9.87 -4.66 1.56
CA VAL A 80 8.99 -5.84 1.46
C VAL A 80 7.95 -5.91 2.57
#